data_AF-A0A914QIB7-F1
#
_entry.id   AF-A0A914QIB7-F1
#
_cell.length_a   1.000
_cell.length_b   1.000
_cell.length_c   1.000
_cell.angle_alpha   90.00
_cell.angle_beta   90.00
_cell.angle_gamma   90.00
#
_symmetry.space_group_name_H-M   'P 1'
#
loop_
_entity.id
_entity.type
_entity.pdbx_description
1 polymer ?
#
loop_
_entity_poly.entity_id
_entity_poly.type
_entity_poly.pdbx_seq_one_letter_code
_entity_poly.pdbx_strand_id
1 'polypeptide(L)'
;MQIFSGPWAPFIYITYRVDRLFGVQTTVQCDSFSSKDSCSGYTIAYHAKQSIYIFYRGSISDSQEGQETNYTLTQPLLPFIGGGKVNGYFLNGFQLLWNAGLKNSFLKLKNKYPTYKVLVAGHSLGAALASITAASLTSLKLVNKDQLLLYTFGQPRVGDKAFADAYPSMVPEAYRIVHHWDIIPHLPPAGFMGYTHHKSEKKKV
;
A
#
# COMPACT_ATOMS: atom_id res chain seq x y z
N MET A 1 14.15 19.24 13.89
CA MET A 1 13.48 18.01 14.39
C MET A 1 12.53 18.43 15.49
N GLN A 2 11.21 18.28 15.32
CA GLN A 2 10.25 18.52 16.39
C GLN A 2 9.54 17.20 16.67
N ILE A 3 9.79 16.65 17.86
CA ILE A 3 9.17 15.43 18.37
C ILE A 3 8.03 15.90 19.27
N PHE A 4 6.78 15.55 18.92
CA PHE A 4 5.65 15.73 19.81
C PHE A 4 5.36 14.39 20.50
N SER A 5 5.73 14.28 21.78
CA SER A 5 5.34 13.17 22.65
C SER A 5 4.29 13.65 23.65
N GLY A 6 3.03 13.28 23.41
CA GLY A 6 1.94 13.47 24.37
C GLY A 6 1.56 12.13 25.01
N PRO A 7 1.12 12.10 26.29
CA PRO A 7 0.95 10.88 27.08
C PRO A 7 -0.20 9.94 26.65
N TRP A 8 -0.82 10.16 25.48
CA TRP A 8 -1.97 9.39 24.99
C TRP A 8 -1.87 8.92 23.53
N ALA A 9 -0.69 8.97 22.90
CA ALA A 9 -0.51 8.55 21.51
C ALA A 9 0.34 7.27 21.43
N PRO A 10 -0.22 6.10 21.08
CA PRO A 10 0.56 4.88 20.83
C PRO A 10 1.36 4.92 19.50
N PHE A 11 1.44 6.09 18.86
CA PHE A 11 2.02 6.28 17.52
C PHE A 11 3.05 7.40 17.52
N ILE A 12 4.24 7.10 16.99
CA ILE A 12 5.32 8.08 16.79
C ILE A 12 5.06 8.80 15.47
N TYR A 13 4.74 10.09 15.52
CA TYR A 13 4.62 10.96 14.35
C TYR A 13 5.94 11.69 14.11
N ILE A 14 6.68 11.31 13.06
CA ILE A 14 7.86 12.07 12.61
C ILE A 14 7.43 12.96 11.46
N THR A 15 7.69 14.27 11.58
CA THR A 15 7.47 15.24 10.51
C THR A 15 8.80 15.66 9.88
N TYR A 16 8.92 15.50 8.56
CA TYR A 16 10.06 15.97 7.79
C TYR A 16 9.71 17.33 7.17
N ARG A 17 10.55 18.35 7.41
CA ARG A 17 10.54 19.62 6.70
C ARG A 17 11.82 19.71 5.88
N VAL A 18 11.69 19.55 4.58
CA VAL A 18 12.69 20.00 3.60
C VAL A 18 11.89 20.92 2.68
N ASP A 19 11.89 22.22 2.95
CA ASP A 19 11.25 23.43 2.36
C ASP A 19 10.03 23.35 1.40
N ARG A 20 9.74 22.21 0.77
CA ARG A 20 8.61 21.92 -0.11
C ARG A 20 7.95 20.53 0.12
N LEU A 21 8.41 19.80 1.13
CA LEU A 21 7.90 18.48 1.53
C LEU A 21 7.40 18.56 2.97
N PHE A 22 6.12 18.23 3.15
CA PHE A 22 5.55 17.95 4.47
C PHE A 22 5.11 16.49 4.48
N GLY A 23 5.75 15.69 5.35
CA GLY A 23 5.51 14.26 5.46
C GLY A 23 5.08 13.85 6.86
N VAL A 24 4.22 12.85 6.95
CA VAL A 24 3.88 12.13 8.19
C VAL A 24 4.14 10.66 7.98
N GLN A 25 4.92 10.06 8.88
CA GLN A 25 5.10 8.62 8.99
C GLN A 25 4.15 8.04 10.02
N THR A 26 3.56 6.89 9.70
CA THR A 26 2.79 6.04 10.61
C THR A 26 3.43 4.66 10.62
N THR A 27 3.74 4.15 11.81
CA THR A 27 4.36 2.83 11.99
C THR A 27 3.52 2.01 12.96
N VAL A 28 3.27 0.75 12.61
CA VAL A 28 2.53 -0.22 13.42
C VAL A 28 3.30 -1.52 13.51
N GLN A 29 3.08 -2.29 14.57
CA GLN A 29 3.45 -3.70 14.61
C GLN A 29 2.44 -4.46 13.75
N CYS A 30 2.91 -5.11 12.68
CA CYS A 30 2.03 -5.79 11.73
C CYS A 30 2.10 -7.32 11.82
N ASP A 31 3.00 -7.85 12.64
CA ASP A 31 3.04 -9.27 12.98
C ASP A 31 2.74 -9.48 14.47
N SER A 32 1.94 -10.50 14.78
CA SER A 32 1.52 -10.85 16.15
C SER A 32 2.51 -11.78 16.85
N PHE A 33 3.50 -12.34 16.14
CA PHE A 33 4.39 -13.39 16.66
C PHE A 33 5.85 -12.97 16.85
N SER A 34 6.25 -11.81 16.32
CA SER A 34 7.59 -11.24 16.48
C SER A 34 7.47 -9.79 16.91
N SER A 35 7.92 -9.48 18.13
CA SER A 35 7.88 -8.12 18.72
C SER A 35 8.81 -7.10 18.03
N LYS A 36 9.41 -7.47 16.89
CA LYS A 36 10.42 -6.67 16.18
C LYS A 36 9.93 -6.15 14.81
N ASP A 37 8.78 -6.58 14.33
CA ASP A 37 8.40 -6.40 12.92
C ASP A 37 7.34 -5.33 12.70
N SER A 38 7.80 -4.23 12.10
CA SER A 38 6.99 -3.03 11.89
C SER A 38 6.67 -2.77 10.43
N CYS A 39 5.42 -2.42 10.16
CA CYS A 39 4.98 -1.89 8.89
C CYS A 39 4.94 -0.36 8.99
N SER A 40 5.37 0.33 7.94
CA SER A 40 5.37 1.80 7.90
C SER A 40 4.72 2.31 6.63
N GLY A 41 3.83 3.29 6.81
CA GLY A 41 3.21 4.08 5.76
C GLY A 41 3.59 5.55 5.90
N TYR A 42 3.70 6.27 4.79
CA TYR A 42 4.06 7.68 4.74
C TYR A 42 3.04 8.42 3.91
N THR A 43 2.64 9.61 4.35
CA THR A 43 1.85 10.56 3.56
C THR A 43 2.66 11.83 3.37
N ILE A 44 2.80 12.30 2.14
CA ILE A 44 3.67 13.42 1.80
C ILE A 44 2.94 14.37 0.84
N ALA A 45 2.93 15.67 1.13
CA ALA A 45 2.56 16.67 0.13
C ALA A 45 3.81 17.12 -0.63
N TYR A 46 3.79 16.99 -1.95
CA TYR A 46 4.86 17.44 -2.84
C TYR A 46 4.36 18.56 -3.76
N HIS A 47 4.65 19.80 -3.35
CA HIS A 47 4.07 21.00 -3.96
C HIS A 47 4.55 21.24 -5.40
N ALA A 48 5.79 20.89 -5.72
CA ALA A 48 6.36 21.13 -7.06
C ALA A 48 5.65 20.35 -8.18
N LYS A 49 4.95 19.25 -7.83
CA LYS A 49 4.15 18.44 -8.78
C LYS A 49 2.66 18.47 -8.46
N GLN A 50 2.23 19.31 -7.51
CA GLN A 50 0.85 19.38 -7.05
C GLN A 50 0.27 17.99 -6.76
N SER A 51 0.98 17.23 -5.91
CA SER A 51 0.64 15.83 -5.66
C SER A 51 0.78 15.45 -4.19
N ILE A 52 -0.07 14.52 -3.74
CA ILE A 52 -0.02 13.87 -2.43
C ILE A 52 0.45 12.43 -2.64
N TYR A 53 1.50 12.03 -1.95
CA TYR A 53 2.07 10.70 -2.06
C TYR A 53 1.71 9.86 -0.83
N ILE A 54 1.32 8.61 -1.06
CA ILE A 54 1.24 7.57 -0.04
C ILE A 54 2.29 6.51 -0.38
N PHE A 55 3.25 6.29 0.52
CA PHE A 55 4.26 5.26 0.35
C PHE A 55 4.18 4.22 1.44
N TYR A 56 4.40 2.96 1.08
CA TYR A 56 4.53 1.85 2.03
C TYR A 56 5.95 1.29 1.96
N ARG A 57 6.58 1.14 3.13
CA ARG A 57 7.84 0.42 3.26
C ARG A 57 7.58 -1.07 3.11
N GLY A 58 8.49 -1.78 2.45
CA GLY A 58 8.55 -3.23 2.49
C GLY A 58 9.06 -3.76 3.84
N SER A 59 9.27 -5.06 3.87
CA SER A 59 9.75 -5.85 5.00
C SER A 59 11.21 -5.47 5.36
N ILE A 60 11.59 -5.63 6.63
CA ILE A 60 12.88 -5.16 7.16
C ILE A 60 13.95 -6.27 7.12
N SER A 61 13.58 -7.56 7.11
CA SER A 61 14.54 -8.68 7.15
C SER A 61 14.24 -9.79 6.16
N ASP A 62 15.29 -10.42 5.61
CA ASP A 62 15.20 -11.49 4.60
C ASP A 62 14.49 -12.76 5.10
N SER A 63 14.46 -12.99 6.42
CA SER A 63 13.66 -14.06 7.03
C SER A 63 12.15 -13.87 6.85
N GLN A 64 11.72 -12.64 6.50
CA GLN A 64 10.33 -12.31 6.25
C GLN A 64 9.86 -12.73 4.87
N GLU A 65 10.67 -12.75 3.81
CA GLU A 65 10.15 -13.10 2.48
C GLU A 65 9.60 -14.55 2.43
N GLY A 66 10.27 -15.48 3.10
CA GLY A 66 9.82 -16.87 3.23
C GLY A 66 8.57 -17.03 4.12
N GLN A 67 8.50 -16.29 5.23
CA GLN A 67 7.34 -16.36 6.13
C GLN A 67 6.13 -15.62 5.56
N GLU A 68 6.31 -14.44 4.99
CA GLU A 68 5.28 -13.69 4.27
C GLU A 68 4.74 -14.48 3.08
N THR A 69 5.58 -15.22 2.37
CA THR A 69 5.12 -16.16 1.33
C THR A 69 4.24 -17.24 1.94
N ASN A 70 4.66 -17.88 3.05
CA ASN A 70 3.85 -18.90 3.72
C ASN A 70 2.53 -18.35 4.27
N TYR A 71 2.54 -17.13 4.85
CA TYR A 71 1.33 -16.46 5.33
C TYR A 71 0.42 -16.03 4.19
N THR A 72 0.98 -15.55 3.07
CA THR A 72 0.20 -15.22 1.87
C THR A 72 -0.49 -16.48 1.31
N LEU A 73 0.17 -17.64 1.39
CA LEU A 73 -0.37 -18.92 0.93
C LEU A 73 -1.37 -19.56 1.91
N THR A 74 -1.36 -19.20 3.19
CA THR A 74 -2.21 -19.81 4.23
C THR A 74 -3.37 -18.94 4.69
N GLN A 75 -3.33 -17.62 4.45
CA GLN A 75 -4.40 -16.71 4.81
C GLN A 75 -5.55 -16.73 3.79
N PRO A 76 -6.81 -16.67 4.27
CA PRO A 76 -7.96 -16.69 3.38
C PRO A 76 -8.04 -15.40 2.55
N LEU A 77 -8.62 -15.54 1.37
CA LEU A 77 -9.08 -14.41 0.57
C LEU A 77 -10.35 -13.82 1.21
N LEU A 78 -10.30 -12.53 1.56
CA LEU A 78 -11.40 -11.79 2.19
C LEU A 78 -12.11 -10.89 1.18
N PRO A 79 -13.45 -10.73 1.27
CA PRO A 79 -14.20 -9.83 0.38
C PRO A 79 -13.62 -8.42 0.36
N PHE A 80 -13.48 -7.86 -0.84
CA PHE A 80 -12.99 -6.50 -1.03
C PHE A 80 -14.12 -5.56 -1.45
N ILE A 81 -14.13 -4.35 -0.88
CA ILE A 81 -15.19 -3.35 -1.11
C ILE A 81 -15.34 -2.96 -2.59
N GLY A 82 -14.26 -3.05 -3.36
CA GLY A 82 -14.23 -2.75 -4.79
C GLY A 82 -14.55 -3.94 -5.71
N GLY A 83 -14.93 -5.09 -5.14
CA GLY A 83 -15.22 -6.32 -5.88
C GLY A 83 -14.14 -7.39 -5.71
N GLY A 84 -14.58 -8.66 -5.79
CA GLY A 84 -13.74 -9.83 -5.60
C GLY A 84 -13.23 -10.00 -4.17
N LYS A 85 -12.07 -10.65 -4.04
CA LYS A 85 -11.42 -10.91 -2.75
C LYS A 85 -9.93 -10.61 -2.80
N VAL A 86 -9.37 -10.20 -1.67
CA VAL A 86 -7.94 -9.90 -1.49
C VAL A 86 -7.36 -10.74 -0.36
N ASN A 87 -6.04 -10.95 -0.38
CA ASN A 87 -5.35 -11.67 0.67
C ASN A 87 -5.56 -10.99 2.03
N GLY A 88 -6.01 -11.74 3.03
CA GLY A 88 -6.32 -11.22 4.37
C GLY A 88 -5.11 -10.61 5.09
N TYR A 89 -3.89 -11.12 4.86
CA TYR A 89 -2.67 -10.57 5.45
C TYR A 89 -2.41 -9.14 4.95
N PHE A 90 -2.46 -8.93 3.63
CA PHE A 90 -2.26 -7.60 3.04
C PHE A 90 -3.38 -6.64 3.42
N LEU A 91 -4.64 -7.12 3.44
CA LEU A 91 -5.78 -6.29 3.84
C LEU A 91 -5.66 -5.84 5.29
N ASN A 92 -5.29 -6.73 6.20
CA ASN A 92 -5.08 -6.42 7.61
C ASN A 92 -3.92 -5.42 7.79
N GLY A 93 -2.78 -5.64 7.13
CA GLY A 93 -1.64 -4.72 7.17
C GLY A 93 -2.00 -3.30 6.71
N PHE A 94 -2.80 -3.20 5.64
CA PHE A 94 -3.36 -1.93 5.20
C PHE A 94 -4.27 -1.32 6.27
N GLN A 95 -5.23 -2.07 6.81
CA GLN A 95 -6.20 -1.58 7.79
C GLN A 95 -5.52 -1.08 9.08
N LEU A 96 -4.49 -1.79 9.56
CA LEU A 96 -3.71 -1.38 10.74
C LEU A 96 -3.06 -0.02 10.51
N LEU A 97 -2.32 0.15 9.42
CA LEU A 97 -1.69 1.44 9.08
C LEU A 97 -2.72 2.55 8.84
N TRP A 98 -3.80 2.22 8.13
CA TRP A 98 -4.86 3.17 7.80
C TRP A 98 -5.51 3.74 9.07
N ASN A 99 -5.85 2.87 10.02
CA ASN A 99 -6.51 3.23 11.27
C ASN A 99 -5.54 3.85 12.29
N ALA A 100 -4.24 3.54 12.22
CA ALA A 100 -3.21 4.07 13.10
C ALA A 100 -2.85 5.56 12.86
N GLY A 101 -3.41 6.19 11.82
CA GLY A 101 -3.24 7.62 11.57
C GLY A 101 -2.95 7.98 10.12
N LEU A 102 -2.63 7.00 9.27
CA LEU A 102 -2.37 7.25 7.85
C LEU A 102 -3.59 7.84 7.15
N LYS A 103 -4.80 7.34 7.48
CA LYS A 103 -6.08 7.91 6.99
C LYS A 103 -6.20 9.39 7.34
N ASN A 104 -6.01 9.73 8.61
CA ASN A 104 -6.21 11.10 9.10
C ASN A 104 -5.19 12.06 8.46
N SER A 105 -3.94 11.62 8.33
CA SER A 105 -2.91 12.41 7.66
C SER A 105 -3.23 12.63 6.17
N PHE A 106 -3.62 11.56 5.46
CA PHE A 106 -4.02 11.64 4.07
C PHE A 106 -5.22 12.59 3.86
N LEU A 107 -6.29 12.42 4.64
CA LEU A 107 -7.49 13.24 4.52
C LEU A 107 -7.20 14.71 4.84
N LYS A 108 -6.33 14.99 5.81
CA LYS A 108 -5.89 16.36 6.11
C LYS A 108 -5.20 17.00 4.89
N LEU A 109 -4.32 16.26 4.21
CA LEU A 109 -3.67 16.75 2.99
C LEU A 109 -4.66 16.89 1.84
N LYS A 110 -5.55 15.92 1.62
CA LYS A 110 -6.53 15.95 0.53
C LYS A 110 -7.55 17.08 0.69
N ASN A 111 -8.00 17.35 1.91
CA ASN A 111 -8.90 18.47 2.19
C ASN A 111 -8.21 19.82 1.99
N LYS A 112 -6.91 19.93 2.34
CA LYS A 112 -6.14 21.15 2.15
C LYS A 112 -5.76 21.40 0.69
N TYR A 113 -5.53 20.34 -0.08
CA TYR A 113 -5.10 20.39 -1.47
C TYR A 113 -6.01 19.53 -2.37
N PRO A 114 -7.29 19.91 -2.55
CA PRO A 114 -8.28 19.07 -3.22
C PRO A 114 -7.97 18.83 -4.70
N THR A 115 -7.23 19.73 -5.35
CA THR A 115 -6.84 19.63 -6.76
C THR A 115 -5.59 18.75 -6.98
N TYR A 116 -4.86 18.40 -5.92
CA TYR A 116 -3.63 17.63 -6.06
C TYR A 116 -3.93 16.20 -6.51
N LYS A 117 -3.08 15.68 -7.40
CA LYS A 117 -3.08 14.26 -7.78
C LYS A 117 -2.65 13.41 -6.60
N VAL A 118 -3.06 12.15 -6.57
CA VAL A 118 -2.65 11.17 -5.55
C VAL A 118 -1.79 10.11 -6.21
N LEU A 119 -0.58 9.91 -5.67
CA LEU A 119 0.30 8.82 -6.07
C LEU A 119 0.41 7.85 -4.91
N VAL A 120 0.18 6.57 -5.16
CA VAL A 120 0.39 5.50 -4.18
C VAL A 120 1.51 4.62 -4.69
N ALA A 121 2.45 4.25 -3.81
CA ALA A 121 3.55 3.38 -4.20
C ALA A 121 4.11 2.54 -3.06
N GLY A 122 4.82 1.48 -3.43
CA GLY A 122 5.49 0.59 -2.49
C GLY A 122 6.36 -0.45 -3.18
N HIS A 123 7.18 -1.13 -2.39
CA HIS A 123 8.07 -2.22 -2.83
C HIS A 123 7.77 -3.51 -2.04
N SER A 124 7.86 -4.68 -2.69
CA SER A 124 7.61 -6.00 -2.10
C SER A 124 6.26 -6.04 -1.35
N LEU A 125 6.22 -6.35 -0.05
CA LEU A 125 5.02 -6.26 0.80
C LEU A 125 4.34 -4.89 0.70
N GLY A 126 5.13 -3.81 0.76
CA GLY A 126 4.62 -2.45 0.64
C GLY A 126 3.91 -2.21 -0.71
N ALA A 127 4.31 -2.91 -1.76
CA ALA A 127 3.64 -2.85 -3.06
C ALA A 127 2.25 -3.50 -3.01
N ALA A 128 2.07 -4.59 -2.26
CA ALA A 128 0.76 -5.18 -2.02
C ALA A 128 -0.17 -4.23 -1.25
N LEU A 129 0.35 -3.61 -0.18
CA LEU A 129 -0.38 -2.60 0.60
C LEU A 129 -0.75 -1.38 -0.25
N ALA A 130 0.17 -0.91 -1.09
CA ALA A 130 -0.06 0.19 -2.03
C ALA A 130 -1.20 -0.14 -3.01
N SER A 131 -1.24 -1.35 -3.55
CA SER A 131 -2.29 -1.81 -4.44
C SER A 131 -3.67 -1.83 -3.76
N ILE A 132 -3.77 -2.35 -2.54
CA ILE A 132 -5.03 -2.34 -1.77
C ILE A 132 -5.46 -0.91 -1.43
N THR A 133 -4.50 -0.06 -1.08
CA THR A 133 -4.76 1.34 -0.74
C THR A 133 -5.33 2.11 -1.92
N ALA A 134 -4.70 1.99 -3.10
CA ALA A 134 -5.15 2.67 -4.31
C ALA A 134 -6.60 2.29 -4.67
N ALA A 135 -6.90 0.99 -4.70
CA ALA A 135 -8.26 0.51 -4.94
C ALA A 135 -9.24 1.04 -3.86
N SER A 136 -8.86 0.95 -2.58
CA SER A 136 -9.69 1.42 -1.46
C SER A 136 -10.03 2.90 -1.54
N LEU A 137 -9.07 3.76 -1.93
CA LEU A 137 -9.29 5.21 -2.08
C LEU A 137 -10.40 5.51 -3.09
N THR A 138 -10.45 4.77 -4.20
CA THR A 138 -11.46 4.96 -5.25
C THR A 138 -12.80 4.32 -4.87
N SER A 139 -12.80 3.10 -4.32
CA SER A 139 -14.03 2.42 -3.90
C SER A 139 -14.75 3.16 -2.77
N LEU A 140 -14.00 3.79 -1.85
CA LEU A 140 -14.54 4.64 -0.79
C LEU A 140 -14.87 6.07 -1.25
N LYS A 141 -14.70 6.38 -2.55
CA LYS A 141 -14.94 7.70 -3.15
C LYS A 141 -14.14 8.83 -2.49
N LEU A 142 -12.97 8.52 -1.93
CA LEU A 142 -12.06 9.50 -1.33
C LEU A 142 -11.20 10.22 -2.38
N VAL A 143 -10.96 9.55 -3.51
CA VAL A 143 -10.19 10.08 -4.63
C VAL A 143 -10.90 9.70 -5.94
N ASN A 144 -11.02 10.65 -6.85
CA ASN A 144 -11.45 10.33 -8.22
C ASN A 144 -10.37 9.49 -8.88
N LYS A 145 -10.75 8.36 -9.49
CA LYS A 145 -9.84 7.44 -10.20
C LYS A 145 -8.91 8.13 -11.20
N ASP A 146 -9.35 9.22 -11.84
CA ASP A 146 -8.55 9.97 -12.83
C ASP A 146 -7.45 10.84 -12.19
N GLN A 147 -7.52 11.04 -10.86
CA GLN A 147 -6.50 11.73 -10.08
C GLN A 147 -5.52 10.76 -9.41
N LEU A 148 -5.73 9.45 -9.54
CA LEU A 148 -4.98 8.43 -8.82
C LEU A 148 -3.98 7.72 -9.74
N LEU A 149 -2.74 7.58 -9.26
CA LEU A 149 -1.66 6.89 -9.94
C LEU A 149 -1.03 5.87 -8.98
N LEU A 150 -0.83 4.64 -9.44
CA LEU A 150 -0.20 3.58 -8.67
C LEU A 150 1.12 3.13 -9.32
N TYR A 151 2.18 3.08 -8.52
CA TYR A 151 3.46 2.47 -8.88
C TYR A 151 3.86 1.41 -7.87
N THR A 152 3.98 0.16 -8.31
CA THR A 152 4.44 -0.93 -7.43
C THR A 152 5.69 -1.57 -7.99
N PHE A 153 6.58 -1.97 -7.09
CA PHE A 153 7.85 -2.62 -7.43
C PHE A 153 7.89 -3.98 -6.72
N GLY A 154 8.15 -5.06 -7.45
CA GLY A 154 8.20 -6.40 -6.84
C GLY A 154 6.86 -6.84 -6.22
N GLN A 155 5.72 -6.42 -6.81
CA GLN A 155 4.40 -6.66 -6.21
C GLN A 155 3.96 -8.13 -6.33
N PRO A 156 3.64 -8.82 -5.22
CA PRO A 156 3.03 -10.15 -5.26
C PRO A 156 1.57 -10.10 -5.78
N ARG A 157 0.97 -11.26 -6.04
CA ARG A 157 -0.47 -11.36 -6.38
C ARG A 157 -1.28 -11.02 -5.13
N VAL A 158 -2.17 -10.04 -5.25
CA VAL A 158 -2.88 -9.43 -4.10
C VAL A 158 -4.26 -10.02 -3.88
N GLY A 159 -4.94 -10.47 -4.94
CA GLY A 159 -6.33 -10.92 -4.85
C GLY A 159 -6.71 -11.92 -5.92
N ASP A 160 -7.98 -12.28 -5.92
CA ASP A 160 -8.56 -13.23 -6.85
C ASP A 160 -8.79 -12.63 -8.25
N LYS A 161 -9.24 -13.48 -9.18
CA LYS A 161 -9.60 -13.05 -10.53
C LYS A 161 -10.65 -11.94 -10.55
N ALA A 162 -11.67 -12.02 -9.70
CA ALA A 162 -12.73 -11.00 -9.66
C ALA A 162 -12.18 -9.64 -9.22
N PHE A 163 -11.27 -9.60 -8.25
CA PHE A 163 -10.55 -8.40 -7.86
C PHE A 163 -9.66 -7.89 -9.00
N ALA A 164 -8.91 -8.79 -9.65
CA ALA A 164 -8.02 -8.45 -10.75
C ALA A 164 -8.76 -7.87 -11.96
N ASP A 165 -9.93 -8.42 -12.28
CA ASP A 165 -10.79 -7.97 -13.37
C ASP A 165 -11.47 -6.62 -13.05
N ALA A 166 -11.85 -6.39 -11.79
CA ALA A 166 -12.43 -5.12 -11.33
C ALA A 166 -11.38 -4.00 -11.23
N TYR A 167 -10.12 -4.33 -10.98
CA TYR A 167 -9.06 -3.36 -10.66
C TYR A 167 -8.90 -2.21 -11.67
N PRO A 168 -8.90 -2.43 -13.00
CA PRO A 168 -8.72 -1.35 -13.97
C PRO A 168 -9.84 -0.29 -13.93
N SER A 169 -11.03 -0.66 -13.45
CA SER A 169 -12.14 0.29 -13.28
C SER A 169 -11.96 1.21 -12.07
N MET A 170 -11.24 0.71 -11.06
CA MET A 170 -10.90 1.42 -9.82
C MET A 170 -9.66 2.29 -10.01
N VAL A 171 -8.58 1.70 -10.55
CA VAL A 171 -7.27 2.36 -10.71
C VAL A 171 -6.80 2.21 -12.17
N PRO A 172 -7.25 3.08 -13.08
CA PRO A 172 -6.89 3.00 -14.49
C PRO A 172 -5.38 3.15 -14.74
N GLU A 173 -4.74 4.04 -13.99
CA GLU A 173 -3.30 4.33 -14.08
C GLU A 173 -2.52 3.52 -13.03
N ALA A 174 -2.35 2.22 -13.28
CA ALA A 174 -1.61 1.30 -12.43
C ALA A 174 -0.43 0.66 -13.17
N TYR A 175 0.77 0.85 -12.62
CA TYR A 175 2.02 0.34 -13.18
C TYR A 175 2.71 -0.61 -12.21
N ARG A 176 2.91 -1.85 -12.64
CA ARG A 176 3.64 -2.87 -11.90
C ARG A 176 5.01 -3.06 -12.53
N ILE A 177 6.06 -2.70 -11.79
CA ILE A 177 7.46 -2.86 -12.18
C ILE A 177 7.98 -4.16 -11.59
N VAL A 178 8.47 -5.03 -12.47
CA VAL A 178 9.00 -6.36 -12.12
C VAL A 178 10.42 -6.47 -12.66
N HIS A 179 11.32 -7.02 -11.84
CA HIS A 179 12.67 -7.39 -12.24
C HIS A 179 12.69 -8.88 -12.62
N HIS A 180 13.41 -9.25 -13.68
CA HIS A 180 13.35 -10.60 -14.26
C HIS A 180 13.63 -11.72 -13.23
N TRP A 181 14.60 -11.52 -12.35
CA TRP A 181 15.03 -12.54 -11.39
C TRP A 181 14.28 -12.47 -10.05
N ASP A 182 13.30 -11.59 -9.93
CA ASP A 182 12.50 -11.44 -8.73
C ASP A 182 11.37 -12.48 -8.69
N ILE A 183 11.39 -13.34 -7.67
CA ILE A 183 10.37 -14.37 -7.45
C ILE A 183 9.10 -13.82 -6.80
N ILE A 184 9.15 -12.68 -6.10
CA ILE A 184 8.02 -12.14 -5.33
C ILE A 184 6.81 -11.84 -6.22
N PRO A 185 6.95 -11.23 -7.42
CA PRO A 185 5.85 -11.05 -8.35
C PRO A 185 5.24 -12.36 -8.87
N HIS A 186 5.91 -13.48 -8.69
CA HIS A 186 5.42 -14.79 -9.12
C HIS A 186 4.66 -15.51 -8.00
N LEU A 187 4.53 -14.91 -6.82
CA LEU A 187 3.85 -15.47 -5.65
C LEU A 187 2.59 -14.67 -5.26
N PRO A 188 1.55 -15.36 -4.74
CA PRO A 188 1.25 -16.79 -4.89
C PRO A 188 1.22 -17.22 -6.37
N PRO A 189 1.49 -18.49 -6.73
CA PRO A 189 1.45 -18.94 -8.12
C PRO A 189 0.12 -18.61 -8.82
N ALA A 190 0.15 -18.36 -10.12
CA ALA A 190 -1.07 -18.05 -10.88
C ALA A 190 -2.07 -19.19 -10.78
N GLY A 191 -3.34 -18.88 -10.47
CA GLY A 191 -4.40 -19.88 -10.34
C GLY A 191 -4.39 -20.66 -9.02
N PHE A 192 -3.33 -20.57 -8.22
CA PHE A 192 -3.33 -21.11 -6.85
C PHE A 192 -4.39 -20.36 -6.04
N MET A 193 -5.40 -21.06 -5.50
CA MET A 193 -6.52 -20.47 -4.75
C MET A 193 -7.22 -19.29 -5.45
N GLY A 194 -7.14 -19.20 -6.78
CA GLY A 194 -7.72 -18.11 -7.59
C GLY A 194 -6.88 -16.83 -7.69
N TYR A 195 -5.66 -16.78 -7.12
CA TYR A 195 -4.79 -15.60 -7.16
C TYR A 195 -4.45 -15.19 -8.60
N THR A 196 -4.71 -13.93 -8.91
CA THR A 196 -4.53 -13.35 -10.24
C THR A 196 -3.94 -11.93 -10.12
N HIS A 197 -3.04 -11.58 -11.04
CA HIS A 197 -2.53 -10.22 -11.13
C HIS A 197 -3.51 -9.32 -11.87
N HIS A 198 -3.67 -8.09 -11.40
CA HIS A 198 -4.28 -7.01 -12.20
C HIS A 198 -3.28 -6.48 -13.25
N LYS A 199 -3.80 -5.92 -14.37
CA LYS A 199 -3.07 -5.18 -15.45
C LYS A 199 -2.08 -4.15 -14.83
N SER A 200 -0.97 -3.69 -15.42
CA SER A 200 -0.17 -4.01 -16.61
C SER A 200 1.29 -4.13 -16.14
N GLU A 201 1.97 -5.22 -16.46
CA GLU A 201 3.37 -5.41 -16.11
C GLU A 201 4.25 -4.63 -17.09
N LYS A 202 5.10 -3.72 -16.58
CA LYS A 202 6.22 -3.18 -17.35
C LYS A 202 7.49 -3.90 -16.91
N LYS A 203 7.92 -4.87 -17.70
CA LYS A 203 9.20 -5.57 -17.52
C LYS A 203 10.33 -4.61 -17.88
N LYS A 204 11.28 -4.39 -16.97
CA LYS A 204 12.56 -3.78 -17.32
C LYS A 204 13.44 -4.93 -17.83
N VAL A 205 13.75 -4.90 -19.12
CA VAL A 205 14.68 -5.83 -19.80
C VAL A 205 16.09 -5.62 -19.26
#